data_AF-A0A7G2CHW8-F1
#
_entry.id   AF-A0A7G2CHW8-F1
#
_cell.length_a   1.000
_cell.length_b   1.000
_cell.length_c   1.000
_cell.angle_alpha   90.00
_cell.angle_beta   90.00
_cell.angle_gamma   90.00
#
_symmetry.space_group_name_H-M   'P 1'
#
loop_
_entity.id
_entity.type
_entity.pdbx_description
1 polymer ?
#
loop_
_entity_poly.entity_id
_entity_poly.type
_entity_poly.pdbx_seq_one_letter_code
_entity_poly.pdbx_strand_id
1 'polypeptide(L)'
;MLVAHYLRLHGDPRDAKNLFYYFDDWSEYCIFSIHNLIRVMWTKKPFKPANWSPSQGCEGLRLAVQEARKKGLLHTALQVECSVAGTVYVEDIRRHWKEGAERVLLLVNLQAGKEDTIPATLADTVLQYLKEPECVGAVGGYGKQAYYIIGLSGSEILYLDPHLLVQRALSADHTTNVVPTVSNVRSFGVTSLSSSLFVAFAIDSPAHWDALHERLQRYEHKLFQVEPGSAPLTREQKAKRRQEGSSPLRDPSHSDRIESFSDDSS
;
A
#
# COMPACT_ATOMS: atom_id res chain seq x y z
N MET A 1 6.80 -9.82 0.39
CA MET A 1 7.32 -10.04 1.76
C MET A 1 6.58 -9.21 2.80
N LEU A 2 6.61 -7.88 2.73
CA LEU A 2 5.96 -7.00 3.73
C LEU A 2 4.50 -7.35 4.02
N VAL A 3 3.65 -7.50 3.00
CA VAL A 3 2.22 -7.85 3.23
C VAL A 3 2.07 -9.25 3.83
N ALA A 4 2.92 -10.21 3.46
CA ALA A 4 2.90 -11.54 4.07
C ALA A 4 3.28 -11.48 5.55
N HIS A 5 4.29 -10.67 5.91
CA HIS A 5 4.67 -10.44 7.30
C HIS A 5 3.54 -9.74 8.07
N TYR A 6 2.93 -8.71 7.48
CA TYR A 6 1.78 -8.02 8.07
C TYR A 6 0.61 -8.97 8.33
N LEU A 7 0.17 -9.74 7.34
CA LEU A 7 -0.94 -10.69 7.50
C LEU A 7 -0.61 -11.79 8.51
N ARG A 8 0.67 -12.19 8.61
CA ARG A 8 1.12 -13.16 9.60
C ARG A 8 1.00 -12.66 11.04
N LEU A 9 1.24 -11.37 11.28
CA LEU A 9 1.23 -10.76 12.61
C LEU A 9 -0.13 -10.18 13.00
N HIS A 10 -0.79 -9.50 12.08
CA HIS A 10 -1.99 -8.70 12.35
C HIS A 10 -3.25 -9.24 11.65
N GLY A 11 -3.10 -10.09 10.64
CA GLY A 11 -4.22 -10.63 9.88
C GLY A 11 -4.96 -11.78 10.58
N ASP A 12 -6.09 -12.16 10.00
CA ASP A 12 -6.79 -13.39 10.35
C ASP A 12 -5.86 -14.61 10.12
N PRO A 13 -5.84 -15.60 11.03
CA PRO A 13 -5.00 -16.79 10.89
C PRO A 13 -5.17 -17.56 9.57
N ARG A 14 -6.32 -17.43 8.90
CA ARG A 14 -6.57 -18.00 7.57
C ARG A 14 -5.78 -17.27 6.50
N ASP A 15 -5.72 -15.94 6.54
CA ASP A 15 -4.95 -15.15 5.59
C ASP A 15 -3.44 -15.42 5.75
N ALA A 16 -2.98 -15.52 7.00
CA ALA A 16 -1.58 -15.80 7.33
C ALA A 16 -1.05 -17.14 6.79
N LYS A 17 -1.93 -18.13 6.61
CA LYS A 17 -1.59 -19.48 6.14
C LYS A 17 -1.86 -19.67 4.64
N ASN A 18 -2.52 -18.70 4.00
CA ASN A 18 -2.95 -18.85 2.62
C ASN A 18 -1.81 -18.47 1.65
N LEU A 19 -0.99 -19.46 1.33
CA LEU A 19 0.10 -19.29 0.37
C LEU A 19 -0.38 -19.02 -1.05
N PHE A 20 -1.64 -19.37 -1.37
CA PHE A 20 -2.23 -19.19 -2.70
C PHE A 20 -2.18 -17.74 -3.15
N TYR A 21 -2.27 -16.78 -2.22
CA TYR A 21 -2.16 -15.35 -2.54
C TYR A 21 -0.84 -14.97 -3.22
N TYR A 22 0.22 -15.75 -3.03
CA TYR A 22 1.58 -15.45 -3.46
C TYR A 22 2.09 -16.36 -4.58
N PHE A 23 1.25 -17.27 -5.11
CA PHE A 23 1.65 -18.15 -6.20
C PHE A 23 2.00 -17.34 -7.44
N ASP A 24 2.97 -17.81 -8.20
CA ASP A 24 3.45 -17.15 -9.42
C ASP A 24 2.50 -17.44 -10.60
N ASP A 25 1.26 -16.97 -10.47
CA ASP A 25 0.15 -17.28 -11.37
C ASP A 25 -0.71 -16.04 -11.63
N TRP A 26 -1.46 -16.05 -12.74
CA TRP A 26 -2.32 -14.96 -13.21
C TRP A 26 -3.74 -15.00 -12.66
N SER A 27 -4.09 -16.12 -12.02
CA SER A 27 -5.36 -16.37 -11.34
C SER A 27 -5.69 -15.22 -10.41
N GLU A 28 -6.96 -14.81 -10.43
CA GLU A 28 -7.43 -13.70 -9.61
C GLU A 28 -7.34 -13.96 -8.10
N TYR A 29 -7.23 -15.24 -7.72
CA TYR A 29 -7.04 -15.67 -6.34
C TYR A 29 -5.58 -15.47 -5.87
N CYS A 30 -4.61 -15.35 -6.78
CA CYS A 30 -3.20 -15.09 -6.47
C CYS A 30 -2.93 -13.59 -6.29
N ILE A 31 -3.70 -12.92 -5.45
CA ILE A 31 -3.80 -11.44 -5.37
C ILE A 31 -2.47 -10.68 -5.21
N PHE A 32 -1.45 -11.30 -4.62
CA PHE A 32 -0.13 -10.72 -4.39
C PHE A 32 0.96 -11.33 -5.29
N SER A 33 0.59 -12.09 -6.33
CA SER A 33 1.51 -12.53 -7.37
C SER A 33 2.10 -11.35 -8.12
N ILE A 34 3.31 -11.51 -8.67
CA ILE A 34 3.94 -10.46 -9.47
C ILE A 34 3.07 -10.08 -10.68
N HIS A 35 2.39 -11.06 -11.27
CA HIS A 35 1.44 -10.87 -12.36
C HIS A 35 0.29 -9.92 -11.97
N ASN A 36 -0.33 -10.17 -10.82
CA ASN A 36 -1.47 -9.39 -10.36
C ASN A 36 -1.05 -8.00 -9.87
N LEU A 37 0.12 -7.87 -9.24
CA LEU A 37 0.72 -6.57 -8.91
C LEU A 37 0.98 -5.73 -10.17
N ILE A 38 1.55 -6.31 -11.23
CA ILE A 38 1.75 -5.63 -12.51
C ILE A 38 0.40 -5.25 -13.14
N ARG A 39 -0.57 -6.19 -13.15
CA ARG A 39 -1.89 -5.98 -13.76
C ARG A 39 -2.61 -4.78 -13.15
N VAL A 40 -2.69 -4.69 -11.82
CA VAL A 40 -3.39 -3.57 -11.17
C VAL A 40 -2.73 -2.23 -11.47
N MET A 41 -1.40 -2.18 -11.58
CA MET A 41 -0.66 -0.96 -11.92
C MET A 41 -0.88 -0.54 -13.38
N TRP A 42 -0.86 -1.50 -14.31
CA TRP A 42 -1.02 -1.24 -15.75
C TRP A 42 -2.37 -0.61 -16.10
N THR A 43 -3.43 -0.98 -15.38
CA THR A 43 -4.77 -0.42 -15.62
C THR A 43 -4.90 1.07 -15.28
N LYS A 44 -3.97 1.64 -14.51
CA LYS A 44 -4.08 3.01 -14.01
C LYS A 44 -3.19 4.00 -14.73
N LYS A 45 -1.98 3.60 -15.13
CA LYS A 45 -0.98 4.50 -15.73
C LYS A 45 -0.11 3.70 -16.71
N PRO A 46 0.49 4.35 -17.73
CA PRO A 46 1.56 3.73 -18.50
C PRO A 46 2.69 3.34 -17.55
N PHE A 47 2.80 2.04 -17.31
CA PHE A 47 3.67 1.45 -16.30
C PHE A 47 4.75 0.62 -16.99
N LYS A 48 6.01 0.80 -16.60
CA LYS A 48 7.11 -0.06 -17.03
C LYS A 48 7.30 -1.14 -15.96
N PRO A 49 7.12 -2.44 -16.27
CA PRO A 49 7.26 -3.52 -15.28
C PRO A 49 8.65 -3.65 -14.68
N ALA A 50 9.67 -3.03 -15.28
CA ALA A 50 11.04 -3.01 -14.81
C ALA A 50 11.31 -1.80 -13.90
N ASN A 51 11.99 -2.04 -12.77
CA ASN A 51 12.49 -1.04 -11.81
C ASN A 51 11.38 -0.21 -11.16
N TRP A 52 10.72 -0.80 -10.15
CA TRP A 52 9.67 -0.14 -9.38
C TRP A 52 10.29 0.81 -8.35
N SER A 53 9.84 2.05 -8.27
CA SER A 53 10.15 2.93 -7.15
C SER A 53 9.43 2.47 -5.87
N PRO A 54 9.90 2.89 -4.67
CA PRO A 54 9.18 2.66 -3.42
C PRO A 54 7.71 3.13 -3.48
N SER A 55 7.45 4.28 -4.11
CA SER A 55 6.09 4.81 -4.29
C SER A 55 5.22 3.97 -5.23
N GLN A 56 5.77 3.42 -6.30
CA GLN A 56 5.08 2.46 -7.17
C GLN A 56 4.79 1.15 -6.43
N GLY A 57 5.70 0.70 -5.58
CA GLY A 57 5.49 -0.43 -4.67
C GLY A 57 4.29 -0.19 -3.75
N CYS A 58 4.23 0.98 -3.10
CA CYS A 58 3.10 1.37 -2.26
C CYS A 58 1.77 1.39 -3.04
N GLU A 59 1.77 2.00 -4.23
CA GLU A 59 0.56 2.09 -5.07
C GLU A 59 0.09 0.70 -5.53
N GLY A 60 1.01 -0.17 -5.94
CA GLY A 60 0.71 -1.54 -6.34
C GLY A 60 0.11 -2.38 -5.21
N LEU A 61 0.70 -2.29 -4.01
CA LEU A 61 0.16 -2.97 -2.83
C LEU A 61 -1.24 -2.45 -2.45
N ARG A 62 -1.43 -1.13 -2.47
CA ARG A 62 -2.74 -0.51 -2.19
C ARG A 62 -3.80 -1.00 -3.17
N LEU A 63 -3.51 -1.00 -4.46
CA LEU A 63 -4.46 -1.45 -5.49
C LEU A 63 -4.75 -2.95 -5.39
N ALA A 64 -3.75 -3.77 -5.10
CA ALA A 64 -3.93 -5.21 -4.92
C ALA A 64 -4.81 -5.54 -3.72
N VAL A 65 -4.58 -4.90 -2.56
CA VAL A 65 -5.44 -5.07 -1.38
C VAL A 65 -6.87 -4.57 -1.62
N GLN A 66 -7.03 -3.42 -2.29
CA GLN A 66 -8.35 -2.91 -2.67
C GLN A 66 -9.12 -3.89 -3.56
N GLU A 67 -8.44 -4.52 -4.52
CA GLU A 67 -9.05 -5.52 -5.40
C GLU A 67 -9.41 -6.79 -4.62
N ALA A 68 -8.52 -7.26 -3.75
CA ALA A 68 -8.77 -8.41 -2.89
C ALA A 68 -9.99 -8.20 -1.98
N ARG A 69 -10.13 -6.98 -1.40
CA ARG A 69 -11.28 -6.61 -0.58
C ARG A 69 -12.59 -6.61 -1.37
N LYS A 70 -12.60 -6.02 -2.57
CA LYS A 70 -13.80 -6.00 -3.43
C LYS A 70 -14.29 -7.40 -3.77
N LYS A 71 -13.36 -8.34 -3.94
CA LYS A 71 -13.66 -9.74 -4.25
C LYS A 71 -13.90 -10.62 -3.02
N GLY A 72 -13.76 -10.08 -1.81
CA GLY A 72 -13.89 -10.85 -0.57
C GLY A 72 -12.83 -11.95 -0.41
N LEU A 73 -11.64 -11.74 -0.97
CA LEU A 73 -10.57 -12.76 -0.98
C LEU A 73 -9.75 -12.81 0.31
N LEU A 74 -9.71 -11.71 1.06
CA LEU A 74 -9.09 -11.64 2.39
C LEU A 74 -10.16 -11.78 3.46
N HIS A 75 -9.86 -12.58 4.49
CA HIS A 75 -10.70 -12.68 5.69
C HIS A 75 -10.56 -11.44 6.57
N THR A 76 -9.38 -10.82 6.58
CA THR A 76 -9.11 -9.54 7.22
C THR A 76 -9.70 -8.42 6.38
N ALA A 77 -10.55 -7.58 6.96
CA ALA A 77 -11.01 -6.34 6.31
C ALA A 77 -9.90 -5.27 6.30
N LEU A 78 -8.83 -5.52 5.55
CA LEU A 78 -7.64 -4.68 5.44
C LEU A 78 -7.84 -3.54 4.43
N GLN A 79 -7.41 -2.35 4.81
CA GLN A 79 -7.19 -1.22 3.91
C GLN A 79 -5.72 -0.80 3.91
N VAL A 80 -5.29 -0.17 2.81
CA VAL A 80 -3.94 0.39 2.69
C VAL A 80 -4.06 1.87 2.40
N GLU A 81 -3.42 2.68 3.25
CA GLU A 81 -3.29 4.12 3.04
C GLU A 81 -1.85 4.44 2.65
N CYS A 82 -1.64 5.31 1.67
CA CYS A 82 -0.30 5.68 1.20
C CYS A 82 -0.10 7.17 1.34
N SER A 83 1.01 7.60 1.93
CA SER A 83 1.36 9.03 1.96
C SER A 83 1.47 9.60 0.54
N VAL A 84 1.01 10.84 0.35
CA VAL A 84 1.12 11.58 -0.91
C VAL A 84 2.16 12.68 -0.73
N ALA A 85 3.24 12.64 -1.53
CA ALA A 85 4.33 13.62 -1.47
C ALA A 85 4.89 13.81 -0.04
N GLY A 86 5.11 12.71 0.69
CA GLY A 86 5.61 12.76 2.07
C GLY A 86 4.59 13.32 3.08
N THR A 87 3.30 13.36 2.74
CA THR A 87 2.23 13.81 3.63
C THR A 87 1.22 12.71 3.87
N VAL A 88 0.86 12.51 5.14
CA VAL A 88 -0.18 11.60 5.60
C VAL A 88 -1.40 12.42 6.01
N TYR A 89 -2.58 12.04 5.54
CA TYR A 89 -3.82 12.78 5.76
C TYR A 89 -4.72 12.04 6.76
N VAL A 90 -5.00 12.68 7.90
CA VAL A 90 -5.73 12.06 9.03
C VAL A 90 -7.14 11.64 8.62
N GLU A 91 -7.88 12.48 7.90
CA GLU A 91 -9.23 12.12 7.46
C GLU A 91 -9.23 10.95 6.49
N ASP A 92 -8.16 10.77 5.70
CA ASP A 92 -8.07 9.67 4.75
C ASP A 92 -7.84 8.33 5.45
N ILE A 93 -6.98 8.31 6.48
CA ILE A 93 -6.83 7.14 7.35
C ILE A 93 -8.16 6.85 8.07
N ARG A 94 -8.76 7.87 8.69
CA ARG A 94 -10.00 7.72 9.47
C ARG A 94 -11.17 7.23 8.63
N ARG A 95 -11.22 7.62 7.35
CA ARG A 95 -12.27 7.20 6.42
C ARG A 95 -12.30 5.69 6.20
N HIS A 96 -11.16 4.99 6.26
CA HIS A 96 -11.13 3.53 6.09
C HIS A 96 -12.01 2.80 7.10
N TRP A 97 -11.98 3.19 8.38
CA TRP A 97 -12.87 2.58 9.40
C TRP A 97 -14.34 2.98 9.20
N LYS A 98 -14.63 4.22 8.77
CA LYS A 98 -15.99 4.63 8.38
C LYS A 98 -16.53 3.77 7.22
N GLU A 99 -15.65 3.31 6.34
CA GLU A 99 -15.94 2.43 5.21
C GLU A 99 -15.89 0.94 5.58
N GLY A 100 -15.73 0.58 6.85
CA GLY A 100 -15.75 -0.81 7.33
C GLY A 100 -14.43 -1.55 7.19
N ALA A 101 -13.30 -0.86 7.26
CA ALA A 101 -12.01 -1.52 7.51
C ALA A 101 -11.91 -1.95 8.98
N GLU A 102 -11.40 -3.15 9.21
CA GLU A 102 -10.95 -3.57 10.55
C GLU A 102 -9.57 -2.99 10.84
N ARG A 103 -8.69 -2.97 9.85
CA ARG A 103 -7.28 -2.58 10.00
C ARG A 103 -6.80 -1.75 8.83
N VAL A 104 -5.85 -0.86 9.11
CA VAL A 104 -5.19 -0.01 8.11
C VAL A 104 -3.69 -0.29 8.12
N LEU A 105 -3.13 -0.62 6.96
CA LEU A 105 -1.70 -0.64 6.71
C LEU A 105 -1.30 0.71 6.11
N LEU A 106 -0.62 1.54 6.89
CA LEU A 106 -0.14 2.85 6.44
C LEU A 106 1.25 2.69 5.83
N LEU A 107 1.40 3.08 4.56
CA LEU A 107 2.67 3.10 3.82
C LEU A 107 3.14 4.54 3.64
N VAL A 108 4.21 4.92 4.32
CA VAL A 108 4.75 6.28 4.28
C VAL A 108 6.01 6.30 3.43
N ASN A 109 5.93 6.91 2.26
CA ASN A 109 7.08 7.16 1.40
C ASN A 109 7.97 8.22 2.03
N LEU A 110 9.25 7.90 2.21
CA LEU A 110 10.26 8.78 2.78
C LEU A 110 11.28 9.17 1.70
N GLN A 111 11.63 10.45 1.70
CA GLN A 111 12.78 10.99 0.97
C GLN A 111 13.77 11.55 2.00
N ALA A 112 14.68 10.70 2.45
CA ALA A 112 15.64 10.97 3.52
C ALA A 112 16.93 11.61 2.98
N GLY A 113 16.81 12.75 2.29
CA GLY A 113 17.96 13.48 1.71
C GLY A 113 17.84 13.72 0.21
N LYS A 114 18.76 14.53 -0.33
CA LYS A 114 18.89 14.77 -1.78
C LYS A 114 19.92 13.85 -2.43
N GLU A 115 20.79 13.28 -1.59
CA GLU A 115 21.81 12.33 -1.91
C GLU A 115 21.18 10.97 -2.27
N ASP A 116 21.95 10.12 -2.95
CA ASP A 116 21.49 8.78 -3.33
C ASP A 116 21.23 7.91 -2.09
N THR A 117 21.98 8.13 -1.01
CA THR A 117 21.90 7.39 0.25
C THR A 117 21.50 8.28 1.43
N ILE A 118 21.05 7.64 2.52
CA ILE A 118 20.64 8.34 3.75
C ILE A 118 21.87 9.02 4.38
N PRO A 119 21.86 10.36 4.58
CA PRO A 119 22.93 11.06 5.26
C PRO A 119 22.93 10.72 6.76
N ALA A 120 24.11 10.73 7.38
CA ALA A 120 24.27 10.41 8.80
C ALA A 120 23.38 11.28 9.71
N THR A 121 23.11 12.53 9.32
CA THR A 121 22.24 13.45 10.06
C THR A 121 20.78 13.05 10.11
N LEU A 122 20.31 12.19 9.18
CA LEU A 122 18.93 11.69 9.12
C LEU A 122 18.81 10.20 9.47
N ALA A 123 19.94 9.53 9.69
CA ALA A 123 20.01 8.12 10.03
C ALA A 123 19.17 7.79 11.27
N ASP A 124 19.35 8.56 12.35
CA ASP A 124 18.63 8.34 13.61
C ASP A 124 17.12 8.52 13.47
N THR A 125 16.67 9.45 12.63
CA THR A 125 15.25 9.65 12.35
C THR A 125 14.63 8.44 11.65
N VAL A 126 15.34 7.84 10.68
CA VAL A 126 14.88 6.61 10.03
C VAL A 126 14.85 5.44 11.02
N LEU A 127 15.87 5.31 11.86
CA LEU A 127 15.92 4.30 12.91
C LEU A 127 14.80 4.48 13.93
N GLN A 128 14.41 5.71 14.26
CA GLN A 128 13.28 5.99 15.15
C GLN A 128 11.96 5.45 14.57
N TYR A 129 11.67 5.70 13.29
CA TYR A 129 10.47 5.13 12.66
C TYR A 129 10.45 3.60 12.68
N LEU A 130 11.61 2.95 12.48
CA LEU A 130 11.74 1.50 12.54
C LEU A 130 11.60 0.92 13.96
N LYS A 131 11.68 1.76 15.00
CA LYS A 131 11.51 1.38 16.41
C LYS A 131 10.08 1.55 16.92
N GLU A 132 9.19 2.18 16.14
CA GLU A 132 7.79 2.34 16.54
C GLU A 132 7.11 0.97 16.68
N PRO A 133 6.29 0.74 17.73
CA PRO A 133 5.61 -0.54 17.95
C PRO A 133 4.73 -0.98 16.79
N GLU A 134 4.14 -0.03 16.07
CA GLU A 134 3.30 -0.26 14.90
C GLU A 134 4.12 -0.54 13.64
N CYS A 135 5.45 -0.32 13.65
CA CYS A 135 6.27 -0.53 12.47
C CYS A 135 6.35 -2.02 12.12
N VAL A 136 5.91 -2.37 10.91
CA VAL A 136 6.03 -3.73 10.34
C VAL A 136 7.20 -3.84 9.36
N GLY A 137 8.13 -2.90 9.46
CA GLY A 137 9.33 -2.80 8.64
C GLY A 137 9.24 -1.75 7.54
N ALA A 138 10.22 -1.81 6.64
CA ALA A 138 10.35 -0.86 5.53
C ALA A 138 10.78 -1.57 4.25
N VAL A 139 10.51 -0.95 3.11
CA VAL A 139 11.05 -1.38 1.83
C VAL A 139 11.84 -0.24 1.24
N GLY A 140 13.12 -0.52 1.01
CA GLY A 140 14.08 0.41 0.45
C GLY A 140 15.15 -0.41 -0.27
N GLY A 141 16.20 0.23 -0.75
CA GLY A 141 17.19 -0.48 -1.54
C GLY A 141 18.44 0.34 -1.78
N TYR A 142 19.35 -0.20 -2.59
CA TYR A 142 20.44 0.58 -3.16
C TYR A 142 20.65 0.15 -4.62
N GLY A 143 20.74 1.14 -5.52
CA GLY A 143 20.80 0.89 -6.96
C GLY A 143 19.57 0.13 -7.47
N LYS A 144 19.77 -1.06 -8.06
CA LYS A 144 18.70 -1.91 -8.61
C LYS A 144 18.20 -2.99 -7.65
N GLN A 145 18.65 -2.97 -6.40
CA GLN A 145 18.32 -4.00 -5.41
C GLN A 145 17.37 -3.42 -4.36
N ALA A 146 16.17 -3.98 -4.28
CA ALA A 146 15.21 -3.71 -3.21
C ALA A 146 15.31 -4.77 -2.11
N TYR A 147 15.23 -4.32 -0.87
CA TYR A 147 15.31 -5.11 0.35
C TYR A 147 14.03 -4.94 1.17
N TYR A 148 13.67 -6.00 1.90
CA TYR A 148 12.66 -5.88 2.94
C TYR A 148 13.33 -5.78 4.31
N ILE A 149 13.28 -4.60 4.92
CA ILE A 149 13.87 -4.29 6.22
C ILE A 149 12.89 -4.76 7.29
N ILE A 150 13.33 -5.68 8.14
CA ILE A 150 12.51 -6.38 9.14
C ILE A 150 12.77 -5.93 10.57
N GLY A 151 13.84 -5.18 10.81
CA GLY A 151 14.19 -4.73 12.16
C GLY A 151 15.56 -4.09 12.23
N LEU A 152 16.08 -3.99 13.45
CA LEU A 152 17.34 -3.30 13.77
C LEU A 152 18.20 -4.15 14.70
N SER A 153 19.51 -3.96 14.60
CA SER A 153 20.50 -4.44 15.58
C SER A 153 21.51 -3.31 15.84
N GLY A 154 21.33 -2.61 16.97
CA GLY A 154 22.10 -1.39 17.25
C GLY A 154 21.81 -0.30 16.21
N SER A 155 22.83 0.09 15.44
CA SER A 155 22.74 1.06 14.33
C SER A 155 22.62 0.41 12.95
N GLU A 156 22.60 -0.93 12.88
CA GLU A 156 22.41 -1.67 11.63
C GLU A 156 20.94 -1.99 11.40
N ILE A 157 20.55 -2.00 10.13
CA ILE A 157 19.25 -2.53 9.71
C ILE A 157 19.38 -4.02 9.46
N LEU A 158 18.35 -4.78 9.82
CA LEU A 158 18.22 -6.19 9.49
C LEU A 158 17.25 -6.33 8.33
N TYR A 159 17.61 -7.08 7.30
CA TYR A 159 16.80 -7.18 6.08
C TYR A 159 16.83 -8.57 5.44
N LEU A 160 15.81 -8.82 4.62
CA LEU A 160 15.71 -9.94 3.69
C LEU A 160 15.95 -9.46 2.27
N ASP A 161 16.83 -10.15 1.56
CA ASP A 161 17.21 -9.86 0.18
C ASP A 161 16.55 -10.86 -0.78
N PRO A 162 15.60 -10.44 -1.63
CA PRO A 162 14.96 -11.33 -2.60
C PRO A 162 15.91 -11.78 -3.71
N HIS A 163 17.07 -11.15 -3.90
CA HIS A 163 18.02 -11.48 -4.97
C HIS A 163 18.96 -12.64 -4.59
N LEU A 164 19.12 -12.91 -3.29
CA LEU A 164 19.99 -13.99 -2.80
C LEU A 164 19.31 -15.35 -2.80
N LEU A 165 17.97 -15.38 -2.87
CA LEU A 165 17.16 -16.59 -2.82
C LEU A 165 16.36 -16.72 -4.11
N VAL A 166 17.04 -17.11 -5.20
CA VAL A 166 16.37 -17.47 -6.45
C VAL A 166 15.92 -18.92 -6.36
N GLN A 167 14.61 -19.11 -6.36
CA GLN A 167 13.97 -20.43 -6.28
C GLN A 167 13.05 -20.66 -7.48
N ARG A 168 12.62 -21.90 -7.67
CA ARG A 168 11.55 -22.19 -8.63
C ARG A 168 10.28 -21.44 -8.21
N ALA A 169 9.56 -20.97 -9.22
CA ALA A 169 8.26 -20.35 -9.04
C ALA A 169 7.34 -21.22 -8.17
N LEU A 170 6.70 -20.59 -7.19
CA LEU A 170 5.73 -21.27 -6.34
C LEU A 170 4.45 -21.47 -7.16
N SER A 171 4.14 -22.71 -7.50
CA SER A 171 2.94 -23.10 -8.24
C SER A 171 2.09 -24.06 -7.43
N ALA A 172 0.83 -24.27 -7.83
CA ALA A 172 -0.06 -25.21 -7.16
C ALA A 172 0.49 -26.65 -7.13
N ASP A 173 1.32 -27.00 -8.10
CA ASP A 173 1.91 -28.33 -8.25
C ASP A 173 3.21 -28.52 -7.44
N HIS A 174 3.74 -27.46 -6.84
CA HIS A 174 5.02 -27.45 -6.13
C HIS A 174 4.88 -26.84 -4.74
N THR A 175 4.71 -27.68 -3.71
CA THR A 175 4.51 -27.25 -2.32
C THR A 175 5.82 -27.03 -1.54
N THR A 176 6.99 -27.13 -2.18
CA THR A 176 8.27 -26.86 -1.51
C THR A 176 8.41 -25.35 -1.28
N ASN A 177 7.90 -24.89 -0.14
CA ASN A 177 8.06 -23.52 0.30
C ASN A 177 9.42 -23.35 0.96
N VAL A 178 10.22 -22.42 0.46
CA VAL A 178 11.37 -21.94 1.22
C VAL A 178 10.84 -20.92 2.23
N VAL A 179 10.90 -21.28 3.50
CA VAL A 179 10.63 -20.35 4.59
C VAL A 179 11.94 -19.63 4.89
N PRO A 180 11.99 -18.29 4.79
CA PRO A 180 13.16 -17.54 5.21
C PRO A 180 13.50 -17.88 6.67
N THR A 181 14.76 -18.22 6.91
CA THR A 181 15.30 -18.50 8.24
C THR A 181 16.23 -17.37 8.67
N VAL A 182 16.68 -17.41 9.92
CA VAL A 182 17.66 -16.43 10.45
C VAL A 182 18.94 -16.39 9.60
N SER A 183 19.34 -17.51 8.97
CA SER A 183 20.51 -17.55 8.08
C SER A 183 20.36 -16.72 6.79
N ASN A 184 19.13 -16.33 6.46
CA ASN A 184 18.82 -15.48 5.31
C ASN A 184 18.79 -13.99 5.67
N VAL A 185 18.83 -13.65 6.96
CA VAL A 185 18.87 -12.27 7.42
C VAL A 185 20.26 -11.70 7.18
N ARG A 186 20.30 -10.50 6.61
CA ARG A 186 21.50 -9.71 6.38
C ARG A 186 21.42 -8.42 7.17
N SER A 187 22.57 -7.78 7.36
CA SER A 187 22.65 -6.46 7.97
C SER A 187 23.62 -5.53 7.24
N PHE A 188 23.34 -4.24 7.31
CA PHE A 188 24.27 -3.17 6.99
C PHE A 188 23.87 -1.88 7.71
N GLY A 189 24.76 -0.89 7.76
CA GLY A 189 24.47 0.41 8.37
C GLY A 189 23.44 1.23 7.57
N VAL A 190 22.48 1.86 8.24
CA VAL A 190 21.36 2.60 7.59
C VAL A 190 21.81 3.62 6.54
N THR A 191 23.00 4.21 6.68
CA THR A 191 23.59 5.17 5.72
C THR A 191 23.98 4.57 4.37
N SER A 192 23.99 3.23 4.26
CA SER A 192 24.18 2.52 2.98
C SER A 192 22.87 2.31 2.21
N LEU A 193 21.72 2.58 2.84
CA LEU A 193 20.42 2.52 2.17
C LEU A 193 20.22 3.76 1.30
N SER A 194 19.48 3.60 0.19
CA SER A 194 19.02 4.75 -0.58
C SER A 194 18.16 5.68 0.26
N SER A 195 18.25 6.98 -0.01
CA SER A 195 17.39 8.01 0.58
C SER A 195 15.91 7.83 0.22
N SER A 196 15.58 7.02 -0.79
CA SER A 196 14.20 6.67 -1.17
C SER A 196 13.80 5.30 -0.61
N LEU A 197 12.80 5.31 0.26
CA LEU A 197 12.23 4.11 0.88
C LEU A 197 10.77 4.37 1.28
N PHE A 198 10.06 3.35 1.73
CA PHE A 198 8.85 3.55 2.50
C PHE A 198 8.86 2.73 3.79
N VAL A 199 8.29 3.28 4.85
CA VAL A 199 8.06 2.61 6.13
C VAL A 199 6.58 2.23 6.23
N ALA A 200 6.30 1.06 6.80
CA ALA A 200 4.94 0.57 6.96
C ALA A 200 4.55 0.49 8.44
N PHE A 201 3.34 0.97 8.75
CA PHE A 201 2.76 0.92 10.09
C PHE A 201 1.44 0.13 10.08
N ALA A 202 1.31 -0.81 11.02
CA ALA A 202 0.09 -1.54 11.29
C ALA A 202 -0.80 -0.75 12.25
N ILE A 203 -1.97 -0.34 11.79
CA ILE A 203 -2.91 0.47 12.56
C ILE A 203 -4.22 -0.30 12.71
N ASP A 204 -4.40 -0.91 13.88
CA ASP A 204 -5.54 -1.79 14.14
C ASP A 204 -6.81 -1.03 14.58
N SER A 205 -6.68 0.24 14.99
CA SER A 205 -7.83 1.05 15.42
C SER A 205 -7.55 2.55 15.32
N PRO A 206 -8.60 3.39 15.34
CA PRO A 206 -8.42 4.84 15.46
C PRO A 206 -7.60 5.27 16.69
N ALA A 207 -7.72 4.56 17.81
CA ALA A 207 -6.94 4.86 19.01
C ALA A 207 -5.45 4.50 18.84
N HIS A 208 -5.13 3.41 18.15
CA HIS A 208 -3.74 3.08 17.78
C HIS A 208 -3.15 4.17 16.87
N TRP A 209 -3.93 4.67 15.91
CA TRP A 209 -3.52 5.80 15.09
C TRP A 209 -3.20 7.03 15.94
N ASP A 210 -4.09 7.40 16.86
CA ASP A 210 -3.90 8.59 17.69
C ASP A 210 -2.64 8.50 18.56
N ALA A 211 -2.37 7.32 19.13
CA ALA A 211 -1.16 7.07 19.91
C ALA A 211 0.12 7.14 19.06
N LEU A 212 0.12 6.54 17.87
CA LEU A 212 1.23 6.63 16.92
C LEU A 212 1.46 8.07 16.48
N HIS A 213 0.39 8.77 16.10
CA HIS A 213 0.46 10.16 15.67
C HIS A 213 1.07 11.05 16.76
N GLU A 214 0.65 10.90 18.02
CA GLU A 214 1.21 11.64 19.15
C GLU A 214 2.72 11.41 19.30
N ARG A 215 3.20 10.17 19.16
CA ARG A 215 4.64 9.86 19.22
C ARG A 215 5.40 10.45 18.04
N LEU A 216 4.90 10.31 16.82
CA LEU A 216 5.51 10.88 15.61
C LEU A 216 5.64 12.41 15.69
N GLN A 217 4.71 13.09 16.37
CA GLN A 217 4.79 14.54 16.56
C GLN A 217 5.96 14.99 17.44
N ARG A 218 6.46 14.10 18.32
CA ARG A 218 7.57 14.39 19.25
C ARG A 218 8.95 14.30 18.61
N TYR A 219 9.05 13.78 17.38
CA TYR A 219 10.34 13.65 16.72
C TYR A 219 10.85 15.04 16.30
N GLU A 220 12.11 15.33 16.65
CA GLU A 220 12.77 16.60 16.35
C GLU A 220 12.89 16.83 14.84
N HIS A 221 13.35 15.80 14.14
CA HIS A 221 13.41 15.78 12.68
C HIS A 221 12.27 14.92 12.13
N LYS A 222 11.54 15.46 11.15
CA LYS A 222 10.41 14.77 10.51
C LYS A 222 10.71 14.56 9.04
N LEU A 223 10.66 13.31 8.58
CA LEU A 223 10.81 12.96 7.16
C LEU A 223 9.47 12.94 6.39
N PHE A 224 8.36 13.12 7.11
CA PHE A 224 7.03 13.25 6.54
C PHE A 224 6.14 14.11 7.43
N GLN A 225 5.07 14.63 6.84
CA GLN A 225 4.08 15.48 7.51
C GLN A 225 2.80 14.71 7.78
N VAL A 226 2.08 15.10 8.84
CA VAL A 226 0.74 14.61 9.14
C VAL A 226 -0.21 15.79 9.17
N GLU A 227 -1.21 15.77 8.30
CA GLU A 227 -2.15 16.87 8.09
C GLU A 227 -3.58 16.42 8.46
N PRO A 228 -4.39 17.26 9.14
CA PRO A 228 -5.72 16.87 9.58
C PRO A 228 -6.70 16.63 8.43
N GLY A 229 -6.47 17.20 7.25
CA GLY A 229 -7.40 17.15 6.11
C GLY A 229 -7.39 15.85 5.33
N SER A 230 -7.87 15.93 4.08
CA SER A 230 -7.79 14.87 3.06
C SER A 230 -6.85 15.26 1.94
N ALA A 231 -6.25 14.25 1.31
CA ALA A 231 -5.35 14.45 0.19
C ALA A 231 -6.03 15.25 -0.94
N PRO A 232 -5.31 16.19 -1.57
CA PRO A 232 -5.82 16.91 -2.72
C PRO A 232 -6.21 15.93 -3.83
N LEU A 233 -7.42 16.12 -4.38
CA LEU A 233 -7.86 15.33 -5.53
C LEU A 233 -6.87 15.46 -6.69
N THR A 234 -6.51 14.33 -7.31
CA THR A 234 -5.70 14.32 -8.52
C THR A 234 -6.42 15.03 -9.67
N ARG A 235 -5.68 15.45 -10.69
CA ARG A 235 -6.27 16.09 -11.89
C ARG A 235 -7.37 15.21 -12.53
N GLU A 236 -7.15 13.90 -12.57
CA GLU A 236 -8.11 12.91 -13.06
C GLU A 236 -9.36 12.81 -12.17
N GLN A 237 -9.19 12.76 -10.84
CA GLN A 237 -10.31 12.74 -9.90
C GLN A 237 -11.13 14.04 -9.97
N LYS A 238 -10.47 15.19 -10.14
CA LYS A 238 -11.12 16.48 -10.37
C LYS A 238 -11.91 16.49 -11.68
N ALA A 239 -11.34 15.93 -12.76
CA ALA A 239 -12.02 15.83 -14.05
C ALA A 239 -13.26 14.92 -13.99
N LYS A 240 -13.15 13.76 -13.33
CA LYS A 240 -14.27 12.82 -13.16
C LYS A 240 -15.39 13.41 -12.31
N ARG A 241 -15.07 14.09 -11.20
CA ARG A 241 -16.07 14.81 -10.39
C ARG A 241 -16.77 15.94 -11.15
N ARG A 242 -16.05 16.64 -12.04
CA ARG A 242 -16.66 17.66 -12.91
C ARG A 242 -17.63 17.05 -13.93
N GLN A 243 -17.34 15.85 -14.42
CA GLN A 243 -18.24 15.12 -15.33
C GLN A 243 -19.47 14.57 -14.59
N GLU A 244 -19.29 14.03 -13.37
CA GLU A 244 -20.39 13.51 -12.54
C GLU A 244 -21.29 14.63 -11.97
N GLY A 245 -20.72 15.80 -11.68
CA GLY A 245 -21.47 16.98 -11.21
C GLY A 245 -22.19 17.78 -12.31
N SER A 246 -22.08 17.38 -13.58
CA SER A 246 -22.69 18.06 -14.74
C SER A 246 -23.88 17.28 -15.34
N SER A 247 -24.55 16.42 -14.55
CA SER A 247 -25.88 15.93 -14.96
C SER A 247 -26.89 17.08 -14.93
N PRO A 248 -27.62 17.37 -16.02
CA PRO A 248 -28.62 18.42 -16.00
C PRO A 248 -29.76 18.01 -15.06
N LEU A 249 -30.14 18.92 -14.17
CA LEU A 249 -31.46 18.91 -13.52
C LEU A 249 -32.51 18.72 -14.63
N ARG A 250 -33.22 17.59 -14.64
CA ARG A 250 -34.41 17.44 -15.46
C ARG A 250 -35.45 18.39 -14.91
N ASP A 251 -35.73 19.44 -15.67
CA ASP A 251 -36.87 20.32 -15.45
C ASP A 251 -38.18 19.51 -15.59
N PRO A 252 -39.03 19.41 -14.55
CA PRO A 252 -40.30 18.75 -14.65
C PRO A 252 -41.34 19.75 -15.16
N SER A 253 -41.24 20.18 -16.41
CA SER A 253 -42.29 20.97 -17.05
C SER A 253 -42.34 20.72 -18.56
N HIS A 254 -42.93 19.60 -18.95
CA HIS A 254 -43.90 19.62 -20.05
C HIS A 254 -44.87 18.45 -19.90
N SER A 255 -46.02 18.81 -19.34
CA SER A 255 -47.28 18.11 -19.38
C SER A 255 -47.76 17.88 -20.82
N ASP A 256 -48.31 16.69 -21.03
CA ASP A 256 -49.53 16.41 -21.80
C ASP A 256 -49.70 17.02 -23.20
N ARG A 257 -49.56 16.15 -24.21
CA ARG A 257 -50.57 16.06 -25.27
C ARG A 257 -50.92 14.60 -25.55
N ILE A 258 -52.06 14.21 -24.99
CA ILE A 258 -52.90 13.14 -25.47
C ILE A 258 -53.41 13.57 -26.85
N GLU A 259 -53.09 12.84 -27.90
CA GLU A 259 -53.92 12.79 -29.10
C GLU A 259 -54.33 11.34 -29.35
N SER A 260 -55.64 11.17 -29.39
CA SER A 260 -56.43 9.96 -29.53
C SER A 260 -56.97 9.84 -30.96
N PHE A 261 -57.31 8.59 -31.34
CA PHE A 261 -58.10 8.16 -32.51
C PHE A 261 -57.35 8.16 -33.87
N SER A 262 -57.50 7.16 -34.75
CA SER A 262 -58.63 6.24 -34.98
C SER A 262 -58.20 4.99 -35.77
N ASP A 263 -58.89 3.88 -35.50
CA ASP A 263 -59.09 2.75 -36.42
C ASP A 263 -59.65 3.23 -37.76
N ASP A 264 -59.18 2.68 -38.88
CA ASP A 264 -60.10 2.18 -39.91
C ASP A 264 -59.46 1.14 -40.83
N SER A 265 -60.31 0.23 -41.29
CA SER A 265 -60.00 -1.03 -41.97
C SER A 265 -59.81 -0.90 -43.48
N SER A 266 -58.94 -1.72 -44.09
CA SER A 266 -59.17 -2.51 -45.33
C SER A 266 -57.95 -3.36 -45.67
#